data_AF-A0A2K1KA02-F1
#
_entry.id   AF-A0A2K1KA02-F1
#
_cell.length_a   1.000
_cell.length_b   1.000
_cell.length_c   1.000
_cell.angle_alpha   90.00
_cell.angle_beta   90.00
_cell.angle_gamma   90.00
#
_symmetry.space_group_name_H-M   'P 1'
#
loop_
_entity.id
_entity.type
_entity.pdbx_description
1 polymer ?
#
loop_
_entity_poly.entity_id
_entity_poly.type
_entity_poly.pdbx_seq_one_letter_code
_entity_poly.pdbx_strand_id
1 'polypeptide(L)'
;MAVGPGEFGVPLFSPVSEPLHPLLAVLLITIGLLVMASFFIYEVTSTKFSRSLGYEFATGGLASVFLGFGTLFLLLWTGVYV
;
A
#
# COMPACT_ATOMS: atom_id res chain seq x y z
N MET A 1 36.55 -14.70 0.64
CA MET A 1 35.89 -15.19 -0.59
C MET A 1 36.45 -14.35 -1.72
N ALA A 2 37.37 -14.91 -2.51
CA ALA A 2 38.11 -14.17 -3.54
C ALA A 2 37.20 -13.90 -4.75
N VAL A 3 37.02 -12.63 -5.10
CA VAL A 3 36.28 -12.18 -6.29
C VAL A 3 37.22 -12.29 -7.49
N GLY A 4 36.88 -13.15 -8.45
CA GLY A 4 37.61 -13.30 -9.72
C GLY A 4 37.43 -12.07 -10.65
N PRO A 5 38.32 -11.88 -11.63
CA PRO A 5 38.34 -10.70 -12.48
C PRO A 5 37.25 -10.81 -13.56
N GLY A 6 36.01 -10.44 -13.22
CA GLY A 6 34.88 -10.51 -14.14
C GLY A 6 33.71 -9.57 -13.84
N GLU A 7 33.55 -9.08 -12.62
CA GLU A 7 32.31 -8.42 -12.21
C GLU A 7 32.56 -6.95 -11.83
N PHE A 8 32.65 -6.06 -12.83
CA PHE A 8 32.53 -4.60 -12.63
C PHE A 8 31.04 -4.20 -12.51
N GLY A 9 30.28 -4.90 -11.68
CA GLY A 9 28.87 -4.60 -11.40
C GLY A 9 28.73 -3.61 -10.26
N VAL A 10 27.93 -2.56 -10.43
CA VAL A 10 27.58 -1.63 -9.34
C VAL A 10 26.71 -2.40 -8.33
N PRO A 11 27.04 -2.41 -7.01
CA PRO A 11 26.20 -3.09 -6.03
C PRO A 11 24.80 -2.48 -6.01
N LEU A 12 23.78 -3.33 -6.22
CA LEU A 12 22.38 -2.93 -6.16
C LEU A 12 21.91 -2.97 -4.71
N PHE A 13 21.38 -1.84 -4.23
CA PHE A 13 20.76 -1.74 -2.92
C PHE A 13 19.25 -1.56 -3.10
N SER A 14 18.46 -2.16 -2.21
CA SER A 14 17.04 -1.88 -2.16
C SER A 14 16.82 -0.38 -1.89
N PRO A 15 15.93 0.31 -2.63
CA PRO A 15 15.63 1.72 -2.39
C PRO A 15 14.97 1.96 -1.02
N VAL A 16 14.45 0.91 -0.37
CA VAL A 16 13.86 0.95 0.96
C VAL A 16 14.58 -0.06 1.87
N SER A 17 14.88 0.37 3.10
CA SER A 17 15.52 -0.48 4.11
C SER A 17 14.56 -1.55 4.61
N GLU A 18 15.01 -2.81 4.67
CA GLU A 18 14.20 -3.97 5.08
C GLU A 18 13.43 -3.81 6.40
N PRO A 19 14.01 -3.23 7.47
CA PRO A 19 13.33 -3.06 8.74
C PRO A 19 12.11 -2.13 8.69
N LEU A 20 11.97 -1.34 7.62
CA LEU A 20 10.86 -0.38 7.47
C LEU A 20 9.62 -1.01 6.85
N HIS A 21 9.73 -2.12 6.12
CA HIS A 21 8.58 -2.76 5.46
C HIS A 21 7.40 -3.06 6.40
N PRO A 22 7.60 -3.60 7.62
CA PRO A 22 6.50 -3.86 8.55
C PRO A 22 5.77 -2.58 8.97
N LEU A 23 6.53 -1.52 9.25
CA LEU A 23 5.98 -0.23 9.68
C LEU A 23 5.14 0.40 8.56
N LEU A 24 5.67 0.42 7.33
CA LEU A 24 4.94 0.94 6.17
C LEU A 24 3.69 0.10 5.88
N ALA A 25 3.77 -1.23 5.95
CA ALA A 25 2.63 -2.11 5.72
C ALA A 25 1.49 -1.82 6.70
N VAL A 26 1.79 -1.81 8.01
CA VAL A 26 0.76 -1.58 9.04
C VAL A 26 0.15 -0.18 8.90
N LEU A 27 0.97 0.84 8.67
CA LEU A 27 0.49 2.22 8.54
C LEU A 27 -0.43 2.39 7.31
N LEU A 28 0.00 1.90 6.14
CA LEU A 28 -0.76 2.03 4.90
C LEU A 28 -2.06 1.20 4.93
N ILE A 29 -2.01 -0.04 5.45
CA ILE A 29 -3.20 -0.89 5.61
C ILE A 29 -4.18 -0.26 6.59
N THR A 30 -3.71 0.25 7.74
CA THR A 30 -4.60 0.85 8.75
C THR A 30 -5.32 2.07 8.19
N ILE A 31 -4.59 2.99 7.55
CA ILE A 31 -5.20 4.17 6.91
C ILE A 31 -6.15 3.74 5.79
N GLY A 32 -5.74 2.80 4.93
CA GLY A 32 -6.56 2.27 3.84
C GLY A 32 -7.87 1.64 4.32
N LEU A 33 -7.83 0.84 5.39
CA LEU A 33 -9.01 0.25 6.02
C LEU A 33 -9.95 1.30 6.61
N LEU A 34 -9.42 2.33 7.27
CA LEU A 34 -10.24 3.41 7.83
C LEU A 34 -10.96 4.21 6.74
N VAL A 35 -10.27 4.53 5.64
CA VAL A 35 -10.88 5.21 4.49
C VAL A 35 -11.91 4.31 3.80
N MET A 36 -11.60 3.01 3.61
CA MET A 36 -12.53 2.03 3.04
C MET A 36 -13.79 1.87 3.91
N ALA A 37 -13.63 1.79 5.23
CA ALA A 37 -14.76 1.71 6.16
C ALA A 37 -15.62 2.97 6.10
N SER A 38 -14.98 4.15 6.02
CA SER A 38 -15.69 5.43 5.87
C SER A 38 -16.49 5.50 4.57
N PHE A 39 -15.93 5.01 3.46
CA PHE A 39 -16.63 4.88 2.18
C PHE A 39 -17.85 3.95 2.29
N PHE A 40 -17.70 2.78 2.92
CA PHE A 40 -18.85 1.88 3.12
C PHE A 40 -19.92 2.50 3.99
N ILE A 41 -19.57 3.17 5.08
CA ILE A 41 -20.53 3.88 5.93
C ILE A 41 -21.27 4.96 5.13
N TYR A 42 -20.55 5.72 4.30
CA TYR A 42 -21.14 6.74 3.43
C TYR A 42 -22.12 6.13 2.42
N GLU A 43 -21.75 5.01 1.76
CA GLU A 43 -22.59 4.33 0.77
C GLU A 43 -23.87 3.74 1.40
N VAL A 44 -23.78 3.14 2.59
CA VAL A 44 -24.95 2.51 3.25
C VAL A 44 -25.86 3.51 3.97
N THR A 45 -25.33 4.67 4.36
CA THR A 45 -26.08 5.68 5.13
C THR A 45 -26.61 6.82 4.24
N SER A 46 -25.94 7.10 3.12
CA SER A 46 -26.35 8.21 2.25
C SER A 46 -27.64 7.91 1.50
N THR A 47 -28.57 8.86 1.55
CA THR A 47 -29.78 8.86 0.74
C THR A 47 -29.46 9.29 -0.70
N LYS A 48 -30.25 8.84 -1.68
CA LYS A 48 -30.00 9.10 -3.13
C LYS A 48 -29.81 10.59 -3.50
N PHE A 49 -30.31 11.52 -2.69
CA PHE A 49 -30.21 12.96 -2.90
C PHE A 49 -28.94 13.60 -2.33
N SER A 50 -28.30 12.98 -1.34
CA SER A 50 -27.06 13.48 -0.71
C SER A 50 -25.80 12.78 -1.26
N ARG A 51 -25.99 11.88 -2.22
CA ARG A 51 -24.99 10.94 -2.70
C ARG A 51 -24.27 11.51 -3.93
N SER A 52 -22.95 11.65 -3.86
CA SER A 52 -22.14 12.16 -4.97
C SER A 52 -21.12 11.13 -5.46
N LEU A 53 -21.26 10.73 -6.73
CA LEU A 53 -20.36 9.79 -7.42
C LEU A 53 -18.90 10.23 -7.38
N GLY A 54 -18.64 11.54 -7.45
CA GLY A 54 -17.27 12.07 -7.37
C GLY A 54 -16.61 11.82 -6.01
N TYR A 55 -17.37 11.98 -4.92
CA TYR A 55 -16.86 11.71 -3.57
C TYR A 55 -16.66 10.22 -3.32
N GLU A 56 -17.59 9.39 -3.79
CA GLU A 56 -17.46 7.92 -3.77
C GLU A 56 -16.21 7.45 -4.53
N PHE A 57 -16.01 7.96 -5.75
CA PHE A 57 -14.86 7.59 -6.56
C PHE A 57 -13.54 8.06 -5.93
N ALA A 58 -13.51 9.28 -5.39
CA ALA A 58 -12.33 9.81 -4.72
C ALA A 58 -11.97 9.01 -3.46
N THR A 59 -12.94 8.72 -2.60
CA THR A 59 -12.72 7.99 -1.35
C THR A 59 -12.42 6.51 -1.58
N GLY A 60 -13.14 5.85 -2.49
CA GLY A 60 -12.88 4.47 -2.90
C GLY A 60 -11.54 4.32 -3.63
N GLY A 61 -11.20 5.26 -4.52
CA GLY A 61 -9.91 5.32 -5.20
C GLY A 61 -8.76 5.52 -4.22
N LEU A 62 -8.90 6.46 -3.27
CA LEU A 62 -7.92 6.69 -2.22
C LEU A 62 -7.71 5.43 -1.36
N ALA A 63 -8.80 4.79 -0.91
CA ALA A 63 -8.73 3.53 -0.17
C ALA A 63 -8.00 2.43 -0.94
N SER A 64 -8.29 2.27 -2.24
CA SER A 64 -7.64 1.27 -3.09
C SER A 64 -6.13 1.50 -3.23
N VAL A 65 -5.68 2.77 -3.31
CA VAL A 65 -4.25 3.07 -3.40
C VAL A 65 -3.54 2.70 -2.10
N PHE A 66 -4.09 3.11 -0.94
CA PHE A 66 -3.49 2.79 0.36
C PHE A 66 -3.49 1.29 0.66
N LEU A 67 -4.60 0.59 0.38
CA LEU A 67 -4.68 -0.86 0.56
C LEU A 67 -3.78 -1.61 -0.43
N GLY A 68 -3.70 -1.16 -1.68
CA GLY A 68 -2.82 -1.76 -2.69
C GLY A 68 -1.35 -1.66 -2.27
N PHE A 69 -0.85 -0.45 -2.02
CA PHE A 69 0.52 -0.26 -1.54
C PHE A 69 0.77 -0.94 -0.19
N GLY A 70 -0.17 -0.86 0.75
CA GLY A 70 -0.06 -1.56 2.04
C GLY A 70 0.07 -3.07 1.88
N THR A 71 -0.66 -3.67 0.94
CA THR A 71 -0.57 -5.12 0.64
C THR A 71 0.77 -5.47 0.00
N LEU A 72 1.33 -4.61 -0.86
CA LEU A 72 2.68 -4.82 -1.42
C LEU A 72 3.73 -4.87 -0.30
N PHE A 73 3.71 -3.90 0.62
CA PHE A 73 4.64 -3.91 1.76
C PHE A 73 4.40 -5.08 2.72
N LEU A 74 3.14 -5.51 2.88
CA LEU A 74 2.80 -6.71 3.64
C LEU A 74 3.44 -7.97 3.05
N LEU A 75 3.36 -8.14 1.72
CA LEU A 75 3.98 -9.27 1.02
C LEU A 75 5.50 -9.27 1.23
N LEU A 76 6.14 -8.11 1.05
CA LEU A 76 7.57 -7.94 1.30
C LEU A 76 7.95 -8.29 2.76
N TRP A 77 7.11 -7.89 3.73
CA TRP A 77 7.33 -8.25 5.13
C TRP A 77 7.21 -9.76 5.39
N THR A 78 6.25 -10.44 4.76
CA THR A 78 6.12 -11.90 4.88
C THR A 78 7.21 -12.70 4.16
N GLY A 79 8.11 -12.04 3.42
CA GLY A 79 9.15 -12.68 2.61
C GLY A 79 8.67 -13.15 1.23
N VAL A 80 7.49 -12.70 0.80
CA VAL A 80 6.97 -12.93 -0.55
C VAL A 80 7.37 -11.74 -1.42
N TYR A 81 8.38 -11.94 -2.25
CA TYR A 81 8.88 -10.92 -3.17
C TYR A 81 8.09 -10.99 -4.49
N VAL A 82 7.61 -9.84 -4.97
CA VAL A 82 6.82 -9.67 -6.21
C VAL A 82 7.59 -8.84 -7.23
#